data_AF-A0A8F5BNY0-F1
#
_entry.id   AF-A0A8F5BNY0-F1
#
_cell.length_a   1.000
_cell.length_b   1.000
_cell.length_c   1.000
_cell.angle_alpha   90.00
_cell.angle_beta   90.00
_cell.angle_gamma   90.00
#
_symmetry.space_group_name_H-M   'P 1'
#
loop_
_entity.id
_entity.type
_entity.pdbx_description
1 polymer ?
#
loop_
_entity_poly.entity_id
_entity_poly.type
_entity_poly.pdbx_seq_one_letter_code
_entity_poly.pdbx_strand_id
1 'polypeptide(L)' 'MNQAFDEYAYGKGNYVKTLDEAYNMHKQFYSSFSARDISSNNELSRLILEMVNPDPYKRPSAEYIEKNMSNI' A
#
# COMPACT_ATOMS: atom_id res chain seq x y z
N MET A 1 3.86 24.91 -0.80
CA MET A 1 3.46 24.28 -2.08
C MET A 1 3.63 22.79 -1.91
N ASN A 2 2.61 22.01 -2.27
CA ASN A 2 2.55 20.58 -2.01
C ASN A 2 3.28 19.89 -3.18
N GLN A 3 4.54 19.54 -2.98
CA GLN A 3 5.44 19.04 -4.03
C GLN A 3 4.86 17.82 -4.77
N ALA A 4 4.10 16.97 -4.06
CA ALA A 4 3.37 15.85 -4.62
C ALA A 4 2.21 16.26 -5.56
N PHE A 5 1.55 17.39 -5.29
CA PHE A 5 0.50 17.94 -6.15
C PHE A 5 1.09 18.57 -7.40
N ASP A 6 2.24 19.23 -7.27
CA ASP A 6 2.96 19.84 -8.39
C ASP A 6 3.53 18.77 -9.33
N GLU A 7 4.06 17.66 -8.81
CA GLU A 7 4.46 16.48 -9.60
C GLU A 7 3.26 15.83 -10.31
N TYR A 8 2.10 15.71 -9.64
CA TYR A 8 0.88 15.19 -10.23
C TYR A 8 0.33 16.10 -11.35
N ALA A 9 0.44 17.42 -11.19
CA ALA A 9 0.00 18.39 -12.18
C ALA A 9 0.96 18.48 -13.39
N TYR A 10 2.28 18.37 -13.18
CA TYR A 10 3.29 18.40 -14.24
C TYR A 10 3.41 17.08 -15.02
N GLY A 11 3.03 15.94 -14.41
CA GLY A 11 3.04 14.61 -15.06
C GLY A 11 1.89 14.34 -16.05
N LYS A 12 0.97 15.30 -16.26
CA LYS A 12 -0.28 15.17 -17.04
C LYS A 12 -0.14 14.87 -18.55
N GLY A 13 1.02 14.46 -19.03
CA GLY A 13 1.21 14.06 -20.43
C GLY A 13 0.52 12.75 -20.81
N ASN A 14 0.26 11.83 -19.85
CA ASN A 14 -0.33 10.54 -20.21
C ASN A 14 -0.94 9.78 -19.01
N TYR A 15 -2.11 10.20 -18.54
CA TYR A 15 -2.80 9.59 -17.39
C TYR A 15 -2.99 8.06 -17.51
N VAL A 16 -3.22 7.56 -18.74
CA VAL A 16 -3.32 6.11 -19.01
C VAL A 16 -1.99 5.41 -18.74
N LYS A 17 -0.87 6.00 -19.17
CA LYS A 17 0.47 5.46 -18.92
C LYS A 17 0.78 5.41 -17.42
N THR A 18 0.40 6.45 -16.67
CA THR A 18 0.58 6.48 -15.21
C THR A 18 -0.26 5.41 -14.50
N LEU A 19 -1.48 5.15 -14.97
CA LEU A 19 -2.31 4.06 -14.45
C LEU A 19 -1.73 2.68 -14.78
N ASP A 20 -1.25 2.48 -16.01
CA ASP A 20 -0.61 1.22 -16.43
C ASP A 20 0.68 0.97 -15.65
N GLU A 21 1.50 2.00 -15.44
CA GLU A 21 2.71 1.91 -14.62
C GLU A 21 2.36 1.59 -13.16
N ALA A 22 1.38 2.28 -12.57
CA ALA A 22 0.90 2.00 -11.21
C ALA A 22 0.35 0.58 -11.07
N TYR A 23 -0.41 0.11 -12.06
CA TYR A 23 -0.93 -1.25 -12.10
C TYR A 23 0.18 -2.30 -12.21
N ASN A 24 1.18 -2.06 -13.07
CA ASN A 24 2.32 -2.97 -13.22
C ASN A 24 3.19 -3.01 -11.96
N MET A 25 3.43 -1.86 -11.31
CA MET A 25 4.12 -1.79 -10.02
C MET A 25 3.35 -2.54 -8.93
N HIS A 26 2.02 -2.36 -8.86
CA HIS A 26 1.15 -3.10 -7.95
C HIS A 26 1.26 -4.61 -8.17
N LYS A 27 1.12 -5.06 -9.42
CA LYS A 27 1.23 -6.48 -9.79
C LYS A 27 2.60 -7.06 -9.43
N GLN A 28 3.68 -6.33 -9.71
CA GLN A 28 5.05 -6.75 -9.38
C GLN A 28 5.24 -6.89 -7.86
N PHE A 29 4.84 -5.89 -7.08
CA PHE A 29 4.88 -5.94 -5.62
C PHE A 29 4.23 -7.22 -5.09
N TYR A 30 2.97 -7.48 -5.46
CA TYR A 30 2.23 -8.66 -4.98
C TYR A 30 2.79 -9.98 -5.50
N SER A 31 3.37 -10.01 -6.71
CA SER A 31 4.01 -11.23 -7.23
C SER A 31 5.32 -11.58 -6.51
N SER A 32 6.03 -10.58 -6.00
CA SER A 32 7.31 -10.72 -5.31
C SER A 32 7.17 -10.77 -3.78
N PHE A 33 6.02 -10.34 -3.25
CA PHE A 33 5.77 -10.26 -1.83
C PHE A 33 5.67 -11.67 -1.22
N SER A 34 6.62 -11.99 -0.34
CA SER A 34 6.61 -13.21 0.46
C SER A 34 6.32 -12.85 1.92
N ALA A 35 5.11 -13.19 2.37
CA ALA A 35 4.72 -13.04 3.77
C ALA A 35 5.43 -14.03 4.73
N ARG A 36 6.21 -15.00 4.20
CA ARG A 36 6.84 -16.05 5.01
C ARG A 36 7.84 -15.52 6.03
N ASP A 37 8.51 -14.40 5.73
CA ASP A 37 9.56 -13.84 6.59
C ASP A 37 9.01 -12.85 7.63
N ILE A 38 7.73 -12.46 7.51
CA ILE A 38 7.04 -11.60 8.49
C ILE A 38 6.60 -12.52 9.65
N SER A 39 7.43 -12.55 10.69
CA SER A 39 7.34 -13.51 11.79
C SER A 39 5.94 -13.66 12.38
N SER A 40 5.52 -14.90 12.55
CA SER A 40 4.22 -15.32 13.06
C SER A 40 4.12 -15.20 14.58
N ASN A 41 4.26 -13.99 15.16
CA ASN A 41 3.59 -13.52 16.40
C ASN A 41 4.11 -12.14 16.86
N ASN A 42 3.70 -11.07 16.17
CA ASN A 42 3.67 -9.71 16.74
C ASN A 42 2.42 -9.01 16.19
N GLU A 43 1.73 -8.24 17.01
CA GLU A 43 0.57 -7.45 16.60
C GLU A 43 0.89 -6.50 15.44
N LEU A 44 2.12 -5.98 15.38
CA LEU A 44 2.62 -5.16 14.28
C LEU A 44 2.76 -5.98 12.98
N SER A 45 3.31 -7.20 13.07
CA SER A 45 3.42 -8.13 11.93
C SER A 45 2.03 -8.47 11.36
N ARG A 46 1.04 -8.71 12.23
CA ARG A 46 -0.35 -8.96 11.83
C ARG A 46 -0.94 -7.75 11.12
N LEU A 47 -0.75 -6.55 11.66
CA LEU A 47 -1.25 -5.31 11.08
C LEU A 47 -0.64 -5.03 9.70
N ILE A 48 0.67 -5.24 9.54
CA ILE A 48 1.37 -5.12 8.25
C ILE A 48 0.78 -6.10 7.23
N LEU A 49 0.54 -7.37 7.62
CA LEU A 49 -0.07 -8.38 6.74
C LEU A 49 -1.51 -8.01 6.31
N GLU A 50 -2.29 -7.41 7.22
CA GLU A 50 -3.64 -6.93 6.89
C GLU A 50 -3.60 -5.73 5.92
N MET A 51 -2.64 -4.81 6.08
CA MET A 51 -2.46 -3.65 5.19
C MET A 51 -2.10 -4.05 3.77
N VAL A 52 -1.25 -5.07 3.61
CA VAL A 52 -0.79 -5.56 2.31
C VAL A 52 -1.67 -6.69 1.77
N ASN A 53 -2.96 -6.77 2.16
CA ASN A 53 -3.85 -7.80 1.62
C ASN A 53 -4.02 -7.64 0.09
N PRO A 54 -3.90 -8.70 -0.73
CA PRO A 54 -4.13 -8.61 -2.17
C PRO A 54 -5.53 -8.12 -2.53
N ASP A 55 -6.53 -8.47 -1.72
CA ASP A 55 -7.90 -8.04 -1.86
C ASP A 55 -8.09 -6.63 -1.25
N PRO A 56 -8.38 -5.59 -2.06
CA PRO A 56 -8.50 -4.22 -1.57
C PRO A 56 -9.66 -4.03 -0.59
N TYR A 57 -10.72 -4.85 -0.66
CA TYR A 57 -11.87 -4.77 0.24
C TYR A 57 -11.59 -5.36 1.62
N LYS A 58 -10.50 -6.13 1.75
CA LYS A 58 -10.04 -6.73 3.02
C LYS A 58 -8.95 -5.92 3.70
N ARG A 59 -8.45 -4.85 3.06
CA ARG A 59 -7.48 -3.96 3.67
C ARG A 59 -8.17 -3.10 4.73
N PRO A 60 -7.57 -2.93 5.91
CA PRO A 60 -8.13 -2.07 6.94
C PRO A 60 -8.11 -0.59 6.51
N SER A 61 -9.00 0.21 7.08
CA SER A 61 -8.98 1.66 6.92
C SER A 61 -7.79 2.30 7.64
N ALA A 62 -7.41 3.52 7.24
CA ALA A 62 -6.37 4.29 7.93
C ALA A 62 -6.68 4.49 9.43
N GLU A 63 -7.93 4.81 9.75
CA GLU A 63 -8.41 4.97 11.14
C GLU A 63 -8.26 3.69 11.96
N TYR A 64 -8.51 2.52 11.36
CA TYR A 64 -8.32 1.23 12.03
C TYR A 64 -6.84 0.98 12.32
N ILE A 65 -5.95 1.30 11.38
CA ILE A 65 -4.50 1.12 11.56
C ILE A 65 -3.99 2.03 12.67
N GLU A 66 -4.35 3.31 12.68
CA GLU A 66 -3.95 4.28 13.70
C GLU A 66 -4.39 3.85 15.11
N LYS A 67 -5.62 3.37 15.24
CA LYS A 67 -6.15 2.84 16.50
C LYS A 67 -5.37 1.60 16.98
N ASN A 68 -5.01 0.69 16.09
CA ASN A 68 -4.24 -0.50 16.47
C ASN A 68 -2.78 -0.17 16.78
N MET A 69 -2.15 0.74 16.03
CA MET A 69 -0.80 1.24 16.30
C MET A 69 -0.67 1.93 17.66
N SER A 70 -1.75 2.57 18.15
CA SER A 70 -1.75 3.21 19.48
C SER A 70 -1.76 2.22 20.65
N ASN A 71 -2.07 0.95 20.38
CA ASN A 71 -2.15 -0.11 21.40
C ASN A 71 -0.94 -1.06 21.38
N ILE A 72 -0.04 -0.90 20.40
CA ILE A 72 1.22 -1.64 20.24
C ILE A 72 2.34 -0.82 20.87
#